data_AF-A0A6N3A1E9-F1
#
_entry.id   AF-A0A6N3A1E9-F1
#
_cell.length_a   1.000
_cell.length_b   1.000
_cell.length_c   1.000
_cell.angle_alpha   90.00
_cell.angle_beta   90.00
_cell.angle_gamma   90.00
#
_symmetry.space_group_name_H-M   'P 1'
#
loop_
_entity.id
_entity.type
_entity.pdbx_description
1 polymer ?
#
loop_
_entity_poly.entity_id
_entity_poly.type
_entity_poly.pdbx_seq_one_letter_code
_entity_poly.pdbx_strand_id
1 'polypeptide(L)'
;MGRNAKPIDLIMADGNKRHLTKAEIEHRKNTEIRFGNDKLVCPKHIKNNKNAYAKWKELIRLYKDFNFVASGDIGMLGRYCMAYSEYLDLIERRAIINQLSINIEEHYYIEKELKDAGVPEKRIEKMIEKYEFILSIGGLIALDKAINAKMDALVKMEDRLFLNPLAKIKNVPKKPPEEEKTELDQNGFGDI
;
A
#
# COMPACT_ATOMS: atom_id res chain seq x y z
N MET A 1 -13.66 -10.08 -24.36
CA MET A 1 -12.59 -10.64 -23.49
C MET A 1 -13.23 -11.17 -22.21
N GLY A 2 -13.03 -12.45 -21.88
CA GLY A 2 -13.66 -13.08 -20.71
C GLY A 2 -13.07 -12.58 -19.39
N ARG A 3 -13.92 -12.39 -18.37
CA ARG A 3 -13.51 -12.00 -17.01
C ARG A 3 -12.52 -13.03 -16.47
N ASN A 4 -11.35 -12.57 -16.08
CA ASN A 4 -10.31 -13.43 -15.53
C ASN A 4 -10.75 -14.04 -14.17
N ALA A 5 -10.17 -15.19 -13.80
CA ALA A 5 -10.61 -15.97 -12.64
C ALA A 5 -10.11 -15.37 -11.31
N LYS A 6 -10.99 -15.26 -10.31
CA LYS A 6 -10.63 -14.79 -8.97
C LYS A 6 -9.92 -15.90 -8.17
N PRO A 7 -9.00 -15.55 -7.25
CA PRO A 7 -8.39 -16.49 -6.28
C PRO A 7 -9.41 -17.28 -5.47
N ILE A 8 -9.05 -18.52 -5.08
CA ILE A 8 -10.01 -19.45 -4.46
C ILE A 8 -10.48 -18.96 -3.08
N ASP A 9 -9.57 -18.44 -2.26
CA ASP A 9 -9.89 -17.96 -0.91
C ASP A 9 -10.86 -16.78 -0.95
N LEU A 10 -10.77 -15.93 -1.98
CA LEU A 10 -11.73 -14.85 -2.18
C LEU A 10 -13.11 -15.38 -2.59
N ILE A 11 -13.16 -16.37 -3.49
CA ILE A 11 -14.43 -16.96 -3.91
C ILE A 11 -15.15 -17.58 -2.72
N MET A 12 -14.40 -18.22 -1.82
CA MET A 12 -14.94 -18.80 -0.59
C MET A 12 -15.42 -17.71 0.38
N ALA A 13 -14.66 -16.62 0.56
CA ALA A 13 -15.09 -15.47 1.37
C ALA A 13 -16.36 -14.79 0.82
N ASP A 14 -16.51 -14.72 -0.51
CA ASP A 14 -17.70 -14.21 -1.21
C ASP A 14 -18.92 -15.18 -1.12
N GLY A 15 -18.77 -16.35 -0.48
CA GLY A 15 -19.83 -17.35 -0.29
C GLY A 15 -19.99 -18.37 -1.44
N ASN A 16 -18.93 -18.61 -2.22
CA ASN A 16 -18.92 -19.52 -3.38
C ASN A 16 -20.08 -19.29 -4.37
N LYS A 17 -20.33 -18.02 -4.75
CA LYS A 17 -21.36 -17.64 -5.75
C LYS A 17 -21.17 -18.27 -7.13
N ARG A 18 -20.01 -18.90 -7.37
CA ARG A 18 -19.71 -19.63 -8.61
C ARG A 18 -20.10 -21.10 -8.56
N HIS A 19 -20.58 -21.59 -7.42
CA HIS A 19 -20.98 -22.98 -7.21
C HIS A 19 -19.88 -23.97 -7.60
N LEU A 20 -18.62 -23.64 -7.27
CA LEU A 20 -17.49 -24.55 -7.53
C LEU A 20 -17.66 -25.84 -6.73
N THR A 21 -17.37 -26.97 -7.36
CA THR A 21 -17.37 -28.29 -6.71
C THR A 21 -16.18 -28.43 -5.77
N LYS A 22 -16.22 -29.43 -4.87
CA LYS A 22 -15.10 -29.71 -3.96
C LYS A 22 -13.80 -30.00 -4.72
N ALA A 23 -13.89 -30.79 -5.79
CA ALA A 23 -12.75 -31.14 -6.65
C ALA A 23 -12.16 -29.90 -7.36
N GLU A 24 -13.02 -28.99 -7.85
CA GLU A 24 -12.57 -27.74 -8.47
C GLU A 24 -11.89 -26.80 -7.47
N ILE A 25 -12.43 -26.71 -6.24
CA ILE A 25 -11.84 -25.92 -5.16
C ILE A 25 -10.45 -26.46 -4.82
N GLU A 26 -10.32 -27.76 -4.66
CA GLU A 26 -9.05 -28.43 -4.32
C GLU A 26 -8.01 -28.31 -5.44
N HIS A 27 -8.42 -28.55 -6.69
CA HIS A 27 -7.55 -28.35 -7.85
C HIS A 27 -7.00 -26.92 -7.92
N ARG A 28 -7.86 -25.92 -7.70
CA ARG A 28 -7.44 -24.51 -7.71
C ARG A 28 -6.52 -24.16 -6.56
N LYS A 29 -6.80 -24.67 -5.35
CA LYS A 29 -5.89 -24.49 -4.21
C LYS A 29 -4.49 -25.04 -4.51
N ASN A 30 -4.41 -26.18 -5.20
CA ASN A 30 -3.14 -26.85 -5.49
C ASN A 30 -2.38 -26.26 -6.69
N THR A 31 -3.07 -25.54 -7.58
CA THR A 31 -2.48 -25.01 -8.83
C THR A 31 -2.30 -23.49 -8.83
N GLU A 32 -2.90 -22.77 -7.89
CA GLU A 32 -2.72 -21.32 -7.77
C GLU A 32 -1.26 -20.97 -7.46
N ILE A 33 -0.60 -20.25 -8.38
CA ILE A 33 0.82 -19.89 -8.23
C ILE A 33 0.97 -18.86 -7.11
N ARG A 34 1.69 -19.26 -6.05
CA ARG A 34 2.10 -18.41 -4.93
C ARG A 34 3.59 -18.15 -4.98
N PHE A 35 3.98 -16.89 -4.91
CA PHE A 35 5.39 -16.50 -4.89
C PHE A 35 5.88 -16.37 -3.45
N GLY A 36 6.78 -17.27 -3.05
CA GLY A 36 7.37 -17.29 -1.70
C GLY A 36 6.68 -18.28 -0.77
N ASN A 37 6.80 -18.04 0.53
CA ASN A 37 6.28 -18.87 1.62
C ASN A 37 5.38 -18.06 2.55
N ASP A 38 4.71 -18.73 3.47
CA ASP A 38 3.75 -18.10 4.40
C ASP A 38 4.45 -17.29 5.52
N LYS A 39 5.79 -17.25 5.52
CA LYS A 39 6.58 -16.58 6.56
C LYS A 39 6.72 -15.09 6.26
N LEU A 40 5.82 -14.30 6.81
CA LEU A 40 5.84 -12.84 6.70
C LEU A 40 6.79 -12.22 7.74
N VAL A 41 8.02 -11.93 7.33
CA VAL A 41 9.02 -11.27 8.19
C VAL A 41 9.02 -9.77 7.94
N CYS A 42 8.79 -8.99 9.00
CA CYS A 42 8.83 -7.53 8.94
C CYS A 42 10.27 -7.03 8.64
N PRO A 43 10.49 -6.29 7.55
CA PRO A 43 11.78 -5.67 7.23
C PRO A 43 12.28 -4.70 8.31
N LYS A 44 13.61 -4.61 8.49
CA LYS A 44 14.24 -3.74 9.51
C LYS A 44 13.88 -2.27 9.37
N HIS A 45 13.89 -1.74 8.14
CA HIS A 45 13.58 -0.33 7.89
C HIS A 45 12.15 0.06 8.32
N ILE A 46 11.20 -0.88 8.25
CA ILE A 46 9.84 -0.67 8.75
C ILE A 46 9.82 -0.67 10.27
N LYS A 47 10.48 -1.64 10.92
CA LYS A 47 10.55 -1.71 12.39
C LYS A 47 11.12 -0.44 13.02
N ASN A 48 12.05 0.20 12.33
CA ASN A 48 12.69 1.44 12.78
C ASN A 48 11.79 2.68 12.64
N ASN A 49 10.66 2.58 11.93
CA ASN A 49 9.68 3.66 11.81
C ASN A 49 8.39 3.28 12.58
N LYS A 50 8.03 4.10 13.58
CA LYS A 50 6.88 3.83 14.48
C LYS A 50 5.56 3.68 13.73
N ASN A 51 5.23 4.62 12.84
CA ASN A 51 3.96 4.63 12.11
C ASN A 51 3.90 3.50 11.08
N ALA A 52 4.99 3.28 10.34
CA ALA A 52 5.09 2.18 9.38
C ALA A 52 5.00 0.81 10.08
N TYR A 53 5.64 0.65 11.24
CA TYR A 53 5.57 -0.60 12.01
C TYR A 53 4.18 -0.85 12.60
N ALA A 54 3.50 0.21 13.05
CA ALA A 54 2.10 0.11 13.47
C ALA A 54 1.21 -0.38 12.32
N LYS A 55 1.34 0.22 11.13
CA LYS A 55 0.58 -0.17 9.94
C LYS A 55 0.91 -1.59 9.49
N TRP A 56 2.17 -1.99 9.54
CA TRP A 56 2.58 -3.37 9.26
C TRP A 56 1.86 -4.37 10.16
N LYS A 57 1.83 -4.12 11.48
CA LYS A 57 1.13 -5.02 12.43
C LYS A 57 -0.37 -5.09 12.16
N GLU A 58 -0.99 -3.98 11.78
CA GLU A 58 -2.40 -3.94 11.36
C GLU A 58 -2.63 -4.85 10.15
N LEU A 59 -1.83 -4.69 9.09
CA LEU A 59 -1.94 -5.50 7.87
C LEU A 59 -1.76 -6.99 8.16
N ILE A 60 -0.72 -7.38 8.92
CA ILE A 60 -0.50 -8.79 9.26
C ILE A 60 -1.66 -9.38 10.06
N ARG A 61 -2.33 -8.59 10.92
CA ARG A 61 -3.53 -9.05 11.63
C ARG A 61 -4.71 -9.25 10.67
N LEU A 62 -4.92 -8.33 9.73
CA LEU A 62 -5.99 -8.43 8.73
C LEU A 62 -5.83 -9.67 7.84
N TYR A 63 -4.59 -10.05 7.53
CA TYR A 63 -4.30 -11.20 6.67
C TYR A 63 -4.13 -12.52 7.44
N LYS A 64 -4.23 -12.53 8.78
CA LYS A 64 -3.90 -13.71 9.60
C LYS A 64 -4.70 -14.96 9.22
N ASP A 65 -5.97 -14.77 8.88
CA ASP A 65 -6.91 -15.87 8.61
C ASP A 65 -7.07 -16.16 7.10
N PHE A 66 -6.33 -15.45 6.25
CA PHE A 66 -6.40 -15.58 4.80
C PHE A 66 -5.03 -15.98 4.26
N ASN A 67 -4.96 -17.10 3.56
CA ASN A 67 -3.72 -17.53 2.92
C ASN A 67 -3.48 -16.81 1.58
N PHE A 68 -3.60 -15.48 1.63
CA PHE A 68 -3.65 -14.60 0.48
C PHE A 68 -2.35 -13.81 0.28
N VAL A 69 -1.53 -13.66 1.32
CA VAL A 69 -0.27 -12.90 1.30
C VAL A 69 0.89 -13.86 1.54
N ALA A 70 1.88 -13.82 0.66
CA ALA A 70 3.10 -14.63 0.77
C ALA A 70 4.34 -13.76 0.93
N SER A 71 5.50 -14.36 1.19
CA SER A 71 6.74 -13.61 1.38
C SER A 71 7.20 -12.81 0.16
N GLY A 72 6.75 -13.16 -1.05
CA GLY A 72 6.94 -12.34 -2.26
C GLY A 72 6.23 -10.98 -2.19
N ASP A 73 5.20 -10.86 -1.37
CA ASP A 73 4.37 -9.66 -1.24
C ASP A 73 4.94 -8.64 -0.22
N ILE A 74 5.92 -9.07 0.59
CA ILE A 74 6.55 -8.26 1.66
C ILE A 74 7.10 -6.94 1.13
N GLY A 75 7.71 -6.95 -0.06
CA GLY A 75 8.29 -5.75 -0.65
C GLY A 75 7.25 -4.67 -0.97
N MET A 76 6.07 -5.07 -1.45
CA MET A 76 4.98 -4.14 -1.74
C MET A 76 4.31 -3.65 -0.46
N LEU A 77 4.04 -4.56 0.49
CA LEU A 77 3.51 -4.22 1.81
C LEU A 77 4.41 -3.23 2.54
N GLY A 78 5.73 -3.42 2.42
CA GLY A 78 6.70 -2.53 3.04
C GLY A 78 6.68 -1.12 2.47
N ARG A 79 6.61 -0.99 1.14
CA ARG A 79 6.47 0.32 0.47
C ARG A 79 5.19 1.03 0.90
N TYR A 80 4.08 0.31 1.01
CA TYR A 80 2.82 0.88 1.48
C TYR A 80 2.90 1.36 2.93
N CYS A 81 3.48 0.56 3.85
CA CYS A 81 3.64 0.97 5.25
C CYS A 81 4.49 2.24 5.37
N MET A 82 5.57 2.35 4.60
CA MET A 82 6.42 3.54 4.59
C MET A 82 5.70 4.75 3.99
N ALA A 83 5.05 4.58 2.84
CA ALA A 83 4.27 5.65 2.22
C ALA A 83 3.14 6.17 3.13
N TYR A 84 2.52 5.28 3.91
CA TYR A 84 1.51 5.63 4.91
C TYR A 84 2.11 6.46 6.04
N SER A 85 3.29 6.07 6.56
CA SER A 85 4.00 6.90 7.54
C SER A 85 4.30 8.29 6.99
N GLU A 86 4.84 8.38 5.77
CA GLU A 86 5.19 9.66 5.15
C GLU A 86 3.95 10.54 4.94
N TYR A 87 2.81 9.95 4.59
CA TYR A 87 1.54 10.65 4.49
C TYR A 87 1.10 11.26 5.83
N LEU A 88 1.19 10.51 6.92
CA LEU A 88 0.88 11.03 8.26
C LEU A 88 1.82 12.19 8.64
N ASP A 89 3.12 12.04 8.36
CA ASP A 89 4.12 13.07 8.65
C ASP A 89 3.82 14.38 7.88
N LEU A 90 3.33 14.28 6.64
CA LEU A 90 2.93 15.45 5.85
C LEU A 90 1.68 16.14 6.42
N ILE A 91 0.69 15.36 6.87
CA ILE A 91 -0.51 15.92 7.52
C ILE A 91 -0.12 16.67 8.80
N GLU A 92 0.73 16.07 9.63
CA GLU A 92 1.18 16.69 10.87
C GLU A 92 1.93 18.00 10.60
N ARG A 93 2.87 18.00 9.64
CA ARG A 93 3.60 19.21 9.22
C ARG A 93 2.65 20.30 8.71
N ARG A 94 1.61 19.92 7.97
CA ARG A 94 0.60 20.86 7.48
C ARG A 94 -0.17 21.50 8.62
N ALA A 95 -0.55 20.71 9.62
CA ALA A 95 -1.23 21.21 10.81
C ALA A 95 -0.36 22.19 11.60
N ILE A 96 0.93 21.88 11.77
CA ILE A 96 1.91 22.76 12.42
C ILE A 96 2.02 24.08 11.66
N ILE A 97 2.22 24.04 10.34
CA ILE A 97 2.36 25.26 9.52
C ILE A 97 1.11 26.14 9.61
N ASN A 98 -0.10 25.56 9.60
CA ASN A 98 -1.34 26.34 9.74
C ASN A 98 -1.49 27.03 11.10
N GLN A 99 -0.80 26.54 12.14
CA GLN A 99 -0.81 27.16 13.47
C GLN A 99 0.27 28.22 13.63
N LEU A 100 1.26 28.27 12.73
CA LEU A 100 2.29 29.29 12.74
C LEU A 100 1.71 30.60 12.17
N SER A 101 1.43 31.56 13.05
CA SER A 101 1.26 32.95 12.67
C SER A 101 2.59 33.67 12.84
N ILE A 102 3.14 34.24 11.78
CA ILE A 102 4.28 35.14 11.89
C ILE A 102 3.75 36.56 11.85
N ASN A 103 4.20 37.40 12.77
CA ASN A 103 4.01 38.84 12.64
C ASN A 103 5.28 39.50 12.04
N ILE A 104 5.11 40.69 11.47
CA ILE A 104 6.21 41.45 10.83
C ILE A 104 7.30 41.82 11.86
N GLU A 105 6.94 41.93 13.13
CA GLU A 105 7.87 42.30 14.21
C GLU A 105 8.89 41.19 14.50
N GLU A 106 8.48 39.92 14.50
CA GLU A 106 9.38 38.77 14.69
C GLU A 106 10.47 38.71 13.62
N HIS A 107 10.15 39.05 12.36
CA HIS A 107 11.14 39.10 11.28
C HIS A 107 12.26 40.08 11.56
N TYR A 108 11.92 41.29 12.03
CA TYR A 108 12.89 42.33 12.34
C TYR A 108 13.85 41.89 13.47
N TYR A 109 13.31 41.29 14.54
CA TYR A 109 14.13 40.80 15.64
C TYR A 109 15.06 39.67 15.21
N ILE A 110 14.56 38.70 14.43
CA ILE A 110 15.37 37.58 13.92
C ILE A 110 16.50 38.09 13.04
N GLU A 111 16.22 39.03 12.14
CA GLU A 111 17.23 39.61 11.25
C GLU A 111 18.32 40.33 12.04
N LYS A 112 17.93 41.14 13.04
CA LYS A 112 18.87 41.86 13.91
C LYS A 112 19.78 40.90 14.68
N GLU A 113 19.22 39.90 15.34
CA GLU A 113 20.00 38.90 16.11
C GLU A 113 20.99 38.14 15.23
N LEU A 114 20.59 37.78 14.00
CA LEU A 114 21.47 37.10 13.04
C LEU A 114 22.60 38.01 12.53
N LYS A 115 22.30 39.30 12.32
CA LYS A 115 23.32 40.31 11.96
C LYS A 115 24.32 40.49 13.10
N ASP A 116 23.85 40.61 14.34
CA ASP A 116 24.68 40.75 15.54
C ASP A 116 25.55 39.50 15.78
N ALA A 117 25.06 38.31 15.41
CA ALA A 117 25.82 37.05 15.42
C ALA A 117 26.84 36.92 14.26
N GLY A 118 26.96 37.92 13.39
CA GLY A 118 27.92 37.93 12.28
C GLY A 118 27.53 37.06 11.09
N VAL A 119 26.25 36.70 10.94
CA VAL A 119 25.77 35.96 9.77
C VAL A 119 25.77 36.88 8.55
N PRO A 120 26.32 36.46 7.38
CA PRO A 120 26.32 37.30 6.18
C PRO A 120 24.90 37.68 5.73
N GLU A 121 24.69 38.95 5.38
CA GLU A 121 23.37 39.51 5.04
C GLU A 121 22.66 38.71 3.93
N LYS A 122 23.36 38.39 2.84
CA LYS A 122 22.83 37.53 1.75
C LYS A 122 22.35 36.15 2.22
N ARG A 123 22.93 35.61 3.29
CA ARG A 123 22.49 34.33 3.86
C ARG A 123 21.22 34.52 4.67
N ILE A 124 21.09 35.63 5.40
CA ILE A 124 19.89 36.00 6.14
C ILE A 124 18.71 36.20 5.19
N GLU A 125 18.90 36.99 4.13
CA GLU A 125 17.89 37.20 3.08
C GLU A 125 17.37 35.87 2.53
N LYS A 126 18.26 34.97 2.12
CA LYS A 126 17.88 33.63 1.62
C LYS A 126 17.19 32.74 2.66
N MET A 127 17.45 32.95 3.95
CA MET A 127 16.77 32.21 5.01
C MET A 127 15.36 32.74 5.21
N ILE A 128 15.19 34.07 5.22
CA ILE A 128 13.90 34.74 5.30
C ILE A 128 13.02 34.35 4.11
N GLU A 129 13.52 34.45 2.87
CA GLU A 129 12.78 34.06 1.66
C GLU A 129 12.24 32.62 1.74
N LYS A 130 13.06 31.67 2.23
CA LYS A 130 12.65 30.27 2.37
C LYS A 130 11.56 30.10 3.42
N TYR A 131 11.71 30.79 4.54
CA TYR A 131 10.76 30.74 5.64
C TYR A 131 9.41 31.35 5.25
N GLU A 132 9.43 32.53 4.62
CA GLU A 132 8.26 33.18 4.04
C GLU A 132 7.56 32.27 3.04
N PHE A 133 8.32 31.62 2.14
CA PHE A 133 7.73 30.68 1.21
C PHE A 133 7.02 29.52 1.92
N ILE A 134 7.65 28.89 2.92
CA ILE A 134 7.08 27.75 3.66
C ILE A 134 5.76 28.13 4.33
N LEU A 135 5.66 29.35 4.85
CA LEU A 135 4.50 29.84 5.60
C LEU A 135 3.47 30.57 4.71
N SER A 136 3.85 30.89 3.48
CA SER A 136 2.95 31.44 2.48
C SER A 136 1.86 30.45 2.05
N ILE A 137 0.81 30.99 1.44
CA ILE A 137 -0.21 30.20 0.75
C ILE A 137 0.42 29.30 -0.34
N GLY A 138 1.49 29.77 -1.00
CA GLY A 138 2.21 28.98 -2.00
C GLY A 138 2.87 27.72 -1.42
N GLY A 139 3.49 27.86 -0.24
CA GLY A 139 4.06 26.73 0.51
C GLY A 139 3.00 25.74 0.96
N LEU A 140 1.87 26.23 1.49
CA LEU A 140 0.72 25.42 1.86
C LEU A 140 0.16 24.62 0.67
N ILE A 141 -0.02 25.26 -0.49
CA ILE A 141 -0.48 24.59 -1.72
C ILE A 141 0.53 23.51 -2.16
N ALA A 142 1.83 23.77 -2.05
CA ALA A 142 2.86 22.78 -2.38
C ALA A 142 2.77 21.55 -1.47
N LEU A 143 2.52 21.76 -0.18
CA LEU A 143 2.32 20.69 0.79
C LEU A 143 1.03 19.90 0.52
N ASP A 144 -0.06 20.57 0.17
CA ASP A 144 -1.32 19.95 -0.22
C ASP A 144 -1.16 19.06 -1.46
N LYS A 145 -0.40 19.52 -2.46
CA LYS A 145 -0.06 18.71 -3.63
C LYS A 145 0.74 17.46 -3.24
N ALA A 146 1.70 17.59 -2.32
CA ALA A 146 2.49 16.45 -1.85
C ALA A 146 1.63 15.43 -1.09
N ILE A 147 0.71 15.89 -0.23
CA ILE A 147 -0.25 15.06 0.50
C ILE A 147 -1.14 14.30 -0.49
N ASN A 148 -1.74 15.00 -1.46
CA ASN A 148 -2.60 14.38 -2.46
C ASN A 148 -1.85 13.35 -3.32
N ALA A 149 -0.60 13.65 -3.71
CA ALA A 149 0.22 12.70 -4.45
C ALA A 149 0.51 11.42 -3.64
N LYS A 150 0.73 11.54 -2.33
CA LYS A 150 0.89 10.39 -1.44
C LYS A 150 -0.41 9.62 -1.27
N MET A 151 -1.53 10.31 -1.10
CA MET A 151 -2.86 9.70 -1.02
C MET A 151 -3.19 8.91 -2.29
N ASP A 152 -2.97 9.50 -3.47
CA ASP A 152 -3.16 8.83 -4.76
C ASP A 152 -2.27 7.59 -4.90
N ALA A 153 -1.02 7.70 -4.46
CA ALA A 153 -0.10 6.57 -4.47
C ALA A 153 -0.59 5.47 -3.52
N LEU A 154 -1.05 5.82 -2.33
CA LEU A 154 -1.63 4.87 -1.37
C LEU A 154 -2.85 4.17 -1.97
N VAL A 155 -3.84 4.89 -2.51
CA VAL A 155 -5.03 4.29 -3.13
C VAL A 155 -4.63 3.34 -4.27
N LYS A 156 -3.73 3.76 -5.17
CA LYS A 156 -3.22 2.89 -6.25
C LYS A 156 -2.46 1.68 -5.71
N MET A 157 -1.73 1.86 -4.60
CA MET A 157 -1.07 0.76 -3.92
C MET A 157 -2.10 -0.15 -3.28
N GLU A 158 -3.19 0.34 -2.68
CA GLU A 158 -4.28 -0.47 -2.12
C GLU A 158 -5.02 -1.26 -3.21
N ASP A 159 -5.24 -0.65 -4.37
CA ASP A 159 -5.82 -1.31 -5.55
C ASP A 159 -4.91 -2.42 -6.12
N ARG A 160 -3.58 -2.28 -5.97
CA ARG A 160 -2.59 -3.24 -6.47
C ARG A 160 -2.17 -4.25 -5.42
N LEU A 161 -2.11 -3.81 -4.18
CA LEU A 161 -1.99 -4.62 -3.00
C LEU A 161 -3.29 -5.40 -2.87
N PHE A 162 -3.13 -6.45 -2.10
CA PHE A 162 -4.06 -7.52 -1.90
C PHE A 162 -5.35 -7.11 -1.15
N LEU A 163 -5.66 -5.81 -1.07
CA LEU A 163 -6.95 -5.26 -0.67
C LEU A 163 -7.94 -5.26 -1.84
N ASN A 164 -7.46 -5.25 -3.08
CA ASN A 164 -8.26 -5.64 -4.24
C ASN A 164 -7.85 -7.03 -4.72
N PRO A 165 -8.61 -8.07 -4.36
CA PRO A 165 -8.26 -9.45 -4.64
C PRO A 165 -8.40 -9.81 -6.14
N LEU A 166 -8.79 -8.83 -6.97
CA LEU A 166 -8.71 -8.88 -8.42
C LEU A 166 -7.28 -8.74 -8.98
N ALA A 167 -6.26 -8.38 -8.18
CA ALA A 167 -4.89 -8.22 -8.68
C ALA A 167 -4.16 -9.56 -8.96
N LYS A 168 -4.48 -10.64 -8.22
CA LYS A 168 -3.88 -11.99 -8.41
C LYS A 168 -4.55 -12.84 -9.50
N ILE A 169 -5.54 -12.26 -10.16
CA ILE A 169 -6.44 -12.89 -11.12
C ILE A 169 -5.77 -13.58 -12.32
N LYS A 170 -4.54 -13.18 -12.68
CA LYS A 170 -3.82 -13.75 -13.83
C LYS A 170 -3.17 -15.11 -13.52
N ASN A 171 -3.09 -15.51 -12.25
CA ASN A 171 -2.38 -16.71 -11.81
C ASN A 171 -3.30 -17.90 -11.47
N VAL A 172 -4.60 -17.80 -11.78
CA VAL A 172 -5.60 -18.82 -11.43
C VAL A 172 -5.98 -19.64 -12.67
N PRO A 173 -5.71 -20.95 -12.69
CA PRO A 173 -6.16 -21.84 -13.76
C PRO A 173 -7.69 -21.84 -13.90
N LYS A 174 -8.17 -21.80 -15.13
CA LYS A 174 -9.60 -21.60 -15.42
C LYS A 174 -10.45 -22.86 -15.23
N LYS A 175 -9.90 -24.04 -15.49
CA LYS A 175 -10.57 -25.34 -15.33
C LYS A 175 -9.56 -26.41 -14.87
N PRO A 176 -9.98 -27.42 -14.09
CA PRO A 176 -9.20 -28.64 -13.93
C PRO A 176 -8.94 -29.31 -15.29
N PRO A 177 -7.84 -30.08 -15.45
CA PRO A 177 -7.71 -30.97 -16.59
C PRO A 177 -8.91 -31.92 -16.58
N GLU A 178 -9.52 -32.15 -17.76
CA GLU A 178 -10.57 -33.16 -17.90
C GLU A 178 -9.99 -34.50 -17.42
N GLU A 179 -10.73 -35.21 -16.56
CA GLU A 179 -10.35 -36.57 -16.18
C GLU A 179 -10.14 -37.37 -17.46
N GLU A 180 -9.00 -38.07 -17.58
CA GLU A 180 -8.76 -38.97 -18.71
C GLU A 180 -9.92 -39.95 -18.73
N LYS A 181 -10.81 -39.80 -19.73
CA LYS A 181 -11.93 -40.71 -19.95
C LYS A 181 -11.38 -42.12 -19.93
N THR A 182 -11.81 -42.91 -18.96
CA THR A 182 -11.44 -44.33 -18.92
C THR A 182 -11.90 -44.99 -20.21
N GLU A 183 -11.31 -46.11 -20.62
CA GLU A 183 -11.74 -46.83 -21.82
C GLU A 183 -13.26 -47.17 -21.80
N LEU A 184 -13.84 -47.26 -20.60
CA LEU A 184 -15.27 -47.45 -20.35
C LEU A 184 -16.11 -46.20 -20.68
N ASP A 185 -15.60 -45.00 -20.40
CA ASP A 185 -16.24 -43.71 -20.73
C ASP A 185 -16.17 -43.40 -22.22
N GLN A 186 -15.13 -43.89 -22.91
CA GLN A 186 -14.97 -43.72 -24.36
C GLN A 186 -15.93 -44.63 -25.15
N ASN A 187 -16.31 -45.76 -24.58
CA ASN A 187 -17.20 -46.75 -25.19
C ASN A 187 -18.67 -46.62 -24.79
N GLY A 188 -19.05 -45.59 -24.03
CA GLY A 188 -20.45 -45.30 -23.70
C GLY A 188 -21.06 -46.15 -22.58
N PHE A 189 -20.23 -46.75 -21.72
CA PHE A 189 -20.69 -47.59 -20.60
C PHE A 189 -20.58 -46.89 -19.23
N GLY A 190 -20.32 -45.59 -19.19
CA GLY A 190 -20.11 -44.82 -17.95
C GLY A 190 -21.36 -44.60 -17.09
N ASP A 191 -22.56 -44.92 -17.59
CA ASP A 191 -23.81 -44.83 -16.83
C ASP A 191 -24.47 -46.21 -16.73
N ILE A 192 -24.01 -47.05 -15.79
CA ILE A 192 -24.78 -48.17 -15.22
C ILE A 192 -24.73 -48.09 -13.70
#